data_AF-A0AB40D0A2-F1
#
_entry.id   AF-A0AB40D0A2-F1
#
_cell.length_a   1.000
_cell.length_b   1.000
_cell.length_c   1.000
_cell.angle_alpha   90.00
_cell.angle_beta   90.00
_cell.angle_gamma   90.00
#
_symmetry.space_group_name_H-M   'P 1'
#
loop_
_entity.id
_entity.type
_entity.pdbx_description
1 polymer ?
#
loop_
_entity_poly.entity_id
_entity_poly.type
_entity_poly.pdbx_seq_one_letter_code
_entity_poly.pdbx_strand_id
1 'polypeptide(L)'
;MEYSLTLQSDCNLVLKNGSTRVWETMTGGYSAECYVTLDLNGKLAVWHPRFRYPLWSSGIMSQVGYYALVLRYDGTLRIYGPQLWSAGSSSAQLTAGIVGWTWTKTTESVLYSGDVAPIGTTIVNGNNELTLLDDCNLVLNGDGATKWQTGVTDRTMHDCYVNLEANGELRVKHWGGDVLWTNRVASPTYSSLFSCCKPTPCSLSMAL
;
A
#
# COMPACT_ATOMS: atom_id res chain seq x y z
N MET A 1 6.52 8.88 18.43
CA MET A 1 6.10 7.49 18.14
C MET A 1 6.75 7.14 16.82
N GLU A 2 7.58 6.11 16.80
CA GLU A 2 8.32 5.71 15.59
C GLU A 2 8.09 4.22 15.38
N TYR A 3 7.35 3.90 14.32
CA TYR A 3 7.11 2.52 13.94
C TYR A 3 8.19 2.03 12.99
N SER A 4 8.67 0.81 13.21
CA SER A 4 9.65 0.17 12.33
C SER A 4 9.32 -1.29 12.13
N LEU A 5 9.41 -1.74 10.87
CA LEU A 5 9.36 -3.14 10.50
C LEU A 5 10.77 -3.61 10.17
N THR A 6 11.23 -4.68 10.82
CA THR A 6 12.60 -5.16 10.67
C THR A 6 12.64 -6.68 10.64
N LEU A 7 13.26 -7.24 9.59
CA LEU A 7 13.69 -8.64 9.61
C LEU A 7 14.98 -8.72 10.43
N GLN A 8 14.93 -9.46 11.54
CA GLN A 8 16.05 -9.63 12.46
C GLN A 8 16.96 -10.78 12.02
N SER A 9 18.18 -10.81 12.54
CA SER A 9 19.21 -11.81 12.21
C SER A 9 18.85 -13.24 12.63
N ASP A 10 17.86 -13.39 13.50
CA ASP A 10 17.29 -14.66 13.94
C ASP A 10 16.16 -15.17 13.01
N CYS A 11 15.97 -14.49 11.86
CA CYS A 11 14.91 -14.70 10.87
C CYS A 11 13.50 -14.31 11.33
N ASN A 12 13.36 -13.53 12.39
CA ASN A 12 12.08 -13.02 12.84
C ASN A 12 11.75 -11.65 12.23
N LEU A 13 10.62 -11.52 11.54
CA LEU A 13 10.13 -10.23 11.05
C LEU A 13 9.30 -9.58 12.15
N VAL A 14 9.75 -8.41 12.61
CA VAL A 14 9.21 -7.75 13.81
C VAL A 14 8.78 -6.33 13.51
N LEU A 15 7.55 -6.00 13.91
CA LEU A 15 7.03 -4.64 13.96
C LEU A 15 7.20 -4.07 15.38
N LYS A 16 7.80 -2.89 15.48
CA LYS A 16 8.03 -2.18 16.76
C LYS A 16 7.39 -0.80 16.77
N ASN A 17 7.06 -0.33 17.97
CA ASN A 17 6.82 1.07 18.30
C ASN A 17 7.91 1.51 19.29
N GLY A 18 8.92 2.24 18.81
CA GLY A 18 10.14 2.49 19.56
C GLY A 18 10.84 1.18 19.94
N SER A 19 11.00 0.93 21.24
CA SER A 19 11.58 -0.32 21.77
C SER A 19 10.56 -1.45 21.93
N THR A 20 9.26 -1.15 21.88
CA THR A 20 8.21 -2.13 22.16
C THR A 20 7.88 -2.95 20.92
N ARG A 21 7.90 -4.28 21.05
CA ARG A 21 7.42 -5.20 20.01
C ARG A 21 5.89 -5.20 20.01
N VAL A 22 5.28 -4.89 18.87
CA VAL A 22 3.81 -4.87 18.73
C VAL A 22 3.27 -6.04 17.90
N TRP A 23 4.07 -6.57 16.97
CA TRP A 23 3.74 -7.77 16.20
C TRP A 23 5.02 -8.47 15.70
N GLU A 24 4.95 -9.78 15.45
CA GLU A 24 6.04 -10.58 14.90
C GLU A 24 5.56 -11.84 14.16
N THR A 25 6.42 -12.42 13.32
CA THR A 25 6.16 -13.69 12.61
C THR A 25 6.42 -14.95 13.44
N MET A 26 7.07 -14.81 14.61
CA MET A 26 7.46 -15.93 15.49
C MET A 26 8.37 -16.97 14.79
N THR A 27 9.21 -16.50 13.87
CA THR A 27 10.13 -17.34 13.08
C THR A 27 11.57 -17.29 13.60
N GLY A 28 11.75 -16.84 14.85
CA GLY A 28 13.05 -16.72 15.49
C GLY A 28 13.74 -18.07 15.70
N GLY A 29 15.07 -18.05 15.84
CA GLY A 29 15.88 -19.23 16.14
C GLY A 29 16.66 -19.80 14.97
N TYR A 30 16.65 -19.13 13.82
CA TYR A 30 17.50 -19.46 12.68
C TYR A 30 18.60 -18.41 12.52
N SER A 31 19.84 -18.81 12.27
CA SER A 31 20.94 -17.90 11.97
C SER A 31 21.27 -17.96 10.48
N ALA A 32 20.64 -17.11 9.66
CA ALA A 32 20.88 -17.08 8.21
C ALA A 32 20.41 -15.76 7.57
N GLU A 33 20.80 -15.58 6.30
CA GLU A 33 20.31 -14.54 5.39
C GLU A 33 18.85 -14.81 4.97
N CYS A 34 17.94 -14.83 5.93
CA CYS A 34 16.52 -14.85 5.64
C CYS A 34 16.10 -13.59 4.89
N TYR A 35 14.99 -13.69 4.16
CA TYR A 35 14.47 -12.59 3.36
C TYR A 35 12.95 -12.56 3.38
N VAL A 36 12.38 -11.39 3.13
CA VAL A 36 10.93 -11.17 3.04
C VAL A 36 10.56 -10.95 1.57
N THR A 37 9.48 -11.58 1.13
CA THR A 37 8.90 -11.35 -0.20
C THR A 37 7.45 -10.91 -0.07
N LEU A 38 7.05 -9.91 -0.84
CA LEU A 38 5.66 -9.69 -1.22
C LEU A 38 5.53 -10.13 -2.67
N ASP A 39 4.80 -11.22 -2.91
CA ASP A 39 4.70 -11.80 -4.26
C ASP A 39 3.59 -11.13 -5.10
N LEU A 40 3.53 -11.52 -6.39
CA LEU A 40 2.53 -11.01 -7.33
C LEU A 40 1.09 -11.47 -7.00
N ASN A 41 0.87 -12.31 -5.99
CA ASN A 41 -0.47 -12.65 -5.50
C ASN A 41 -0.80 -11.88 -4.20
N GLY A 42 0.02 -10.89 -3.82
CA GLY A 42 -0.17 -10.13 -2.59
C GLY A 42 0.15 -10.91 -1.33
N LYS A 43 0.88 -12.03 -1.42
CA LYS A 43 1.26 -12.84 -0.26
C LYS A 43 2.58 -12.34 0.31
N LEU A 44 2.57 -11.97 1.58
CA LEU A 44 3.77 -11.65 2.34
C LEU A 44 4.32 -12.94 2.96
N ALA A 45 5.60 -13.22 2.76
CA ALA A 45 6.24 -14.41 3.31
C ALA A 45 7.67 -14.15 3.77
N VAL A 46 8.08 -14.84 4.84
CA VAL A 46 9.46 -14.91 5.32
C VAL A 46 10.07 -16.22 4.84
N TRP A 47 11.22 -16.14 4.19
CA TRP A 47 11.92 -17.27 3.61
C TRP A 47 13.26 -17.50 4.25
N HIS A 48 13.64 -18.77 4.31
CA HIS A 48 14.99 -19.21 4.61
C HIS A 48 15.59 -19.82 3.34
N PRO A 49 16.80 -19.43 2.91
CA PRO A 49 17.35 -19.84 1.60
C PRO A 49 17.56 -21.36 1.46
N ARG A 50 17.72 -22.08 2.57
CA ARG A 50 17.87 -23.55 2.57
C ARG A 50 16.54 -24.31 2.52
N PHE A 51 15.40 -23.66 2.73
CA PHE A 51 14.11 -24.32 2.77
C PHE A 51 13.35 -24.09 1.47
N ARG A 52 12.57 -25.09 1.05
CA ARG A 52 11.69 -25.01 -0.12
C ARG A 52 10.31 -24.45 0.20
N TYR A 53 10.05 -24.16 1.47
CA TYR A 53 8.81 -23.60 1.99
C TYR A 53 9.14 -22.37 2.84
N PRO A 54 8.21 -21.40 2.95
CA PRO A 54 8.43 -20.22 3.77
C PRO A 54 8.39 -20.59 5.26
N LEU A 55 9.18 -19.89 6.07
CA LEU A 55 9.11 -19.98 7.53
C LEU A 55 7.76 -19.46 8.05
N TRP A 56 7.24 -18.43 7.40
CA TRP A 56 5.94 -17.82 7.69
C TRP A 56 5.32 -17.23 6.43
N SER A 57 3.99 -17.20 6.38
CA SER A 57 3.21 -16.61 5.30
C SER A 57 1.97 -15.92 5.89
N SER A 58 1.53 -14.82 5.27
CA SER A 58 0.26 -14.16 5.60
C SER A 58 -0.96 -15.07 5.41
N GLY A 59 -0.82 -16.17 4.67
CA GLY A 59 -1.86 -17.19 4.47
C GLY A 59 -3.00 -16.75 3.54
N ILE A 60 -3.01 -15.48 3.13
CA ILE A 60 -4.02 -14.90 2.24
C ILE A 60 -3.34 -14.56 0.91
N MET A 61 -4.02 -14.90 -0.18
CA MET A 61 -3.61 -14.56 -1.55
C MET A 61 -4.79 -13.86 -2.23
N SER A 62 -4.45 -12.96 -3.15
CA SER A 62 -5.37 -12.24 -4.02
C SER A 62 -5.01 -12.58 -5.48
N GLN A 63 -5.72 -11.96 -6.43
CA GLN A 63 -5.46 -12.10 -7.86
C GLN A 63 -4.03 -11.67 -8.22
N VAL A 64 -3.49 -12.18 -9.33
CA VAL A 64 -2.16 -11.79 -9.79
C VAL A 64 -2.13 -10.30 -10.14
N GLY A 65 -1.15 -9.55 -9.62
CA GLY A 65 -0.94 -8.13 -9.89
C GLY A 65 0.19 -7.50 -9.07
N TYR A 66 0.31 -6.18 -9.13
CA TYR A 66 1.29 -5.42 -8.35
C TYR A 66 0.72 -5.01 -7.00
N TYR A 67 1.50 -5.19 -5.93
CA TYR A 67 1.11 -4.92 -4.56
C TYR A 67 2.14 -4.05 -3.85
N ALA A 68 1.71 -3.33 -2.82
CA ALA A 68 2.56 -2.55 -1.93
C ALA A 68 2.34 -2.95 -0.46
N LEU A 69 3.41 -3.19 0.28
CA LEU A 69 3.39 -3.31 1.74
C LEU A 69 3.67 -1.93 2.33
N VAL A 70 2.73 -1.40 3.11
CA VAL A 70 2.79 -0.05 3.67
C VAL A 70 2.73 -0.12 5.19
N LEU A 71 3.73 0.47 5.84
CA LEU A 71 3.71 0.73 7.28
C LEU A 71 3.25 2.18 7.51
N ARG A 72 2.03 2.34 8.02
CA ARG A 72 1.42 3.64 8.24
C ARG A 72 1.93 4.30 9.53
N TYR A 73 1.79 5.62 9.62
CA TYR A 73 2.12 6.41 10.81
C TYR A 73 1.30 6.03 12.05
N ASP A 74 0.14 5.40 11.86
CA ASP A 74 -0.73 4.87 12.93
C ASP A 74 -0.25 3.52 13.48
N GLY A 75 0.81 2.94 12.90
CA GLY A 75 1.37 1.65 13.32
C GLY A 75 0.72 0.43 12.68
N THR A 76 -0.21 0.63 11.75
CA THR A 76 -0.81 -0.47 10.99
C THR A 76 0.08 -0.86 9.81
N LEU A 77 0.27 -2.18 9.64
CA LEU A 77 0.96 -2.76 8.50
C LEU A 77 -0.09 -3.34 7.54
N ARG A 78 -0.12 -2.85 6.30
CA ARG A 78 -1.15 -3.21 5.32
C ARG A 78 -0.55 -3.57 3.97
N ILE A 79 -1.21 -4.47 3.25
CA ILE A 79 -0.92 -4.80 1.86
C ILE A 79 -2.02 -4.18 1.01
N TYR A 80 -1.65 -3.33 0.05
CA TYR A 80 -2.55 -2.74 -0.92
C TYR A 80 -2.32 -3.35 -2.31
N GLY A 81 -3.41 -3.65 -3.03
CA GLY A 81 -3.38 -4.12 -4.41
C GLY A 81 -4.55 -5.04 -4.76
N PRO A 82 -4.56 -5.61 -5.99
CA PRO A 82 -3.61 -5.33 -7.05
C PRO A 82 -3.74 -3.87 -7.56
N GLN A 83 -2.68 -3.32 -8.16
CA GLN A 83 -2.72 -1.98 -8.77
C GLN A 83 -3.90 -1.88 -9.75
N LEU A 84 -4.79 -0.92 -9.51
CA LEU A 84 -5.99 -0.72 -10.32
C LEU A 84 -5.75 0.25 -11.49
N TRP A 85 -5.00 1.34 -11.25
CA TRP A 85 -4.82 2.41 -12.22
C TRP A 85 -3.49 3.14 -12.02
N SER A 86 -2.94 3.70 -13.10
CA SER A 86 -1.75 4.57 -13.08
C SER A 86 -1.88 5.69 -14.11
N ALA A 87 -1.49 6.91 -13.72
CA ALA A 87 -1.59 8.12 -14.52
C ALA A 87 -0.55 8.24 -15.67
N GLY A 88 0.40 7.31 -15.81
CA GLY A 88 1.50 7.41 -16.78
C GLY A 88 1.93 6.05 -17.37
N SER A 89 2.66 6.11 -18.49
CA SER A 89 3.11 4.95 -19.28
C SER A 89 4.49 4.42 -18.87
N SER A 90 4.85 4.49 -17.59
CA SER A 90 6.10 3.90 -17.15
C SER A 90 5.94 2.39 -17.07
N SER A 91 6.36 1.69 -18.12
CA SER A 91 6.77 0.28 -18.12
C SER A 91 8.04 0.07 -17.28
N ALA A 92 8.25 0.88 -16.24
CA ALA A 92 9.23 0.56 -15.23
C ALA A 92 8.67 -0.69 -14.55
N GLN A 93 9.11 -1.86 -15.03
CA GLN A 93 9.25 -3.01 -14.16
C GLN A 93 9.82 -2.42 -12.87
N LEU A 94 9.03 -2.45 -11.81
CA LEU A 94 9.57 -2.36 -10.47
C LEU A 94 10.44 -3.62 -10.37
N THR A 95 11.67 -3.53 -10.87
CA THR A 95 12.72 -4.45 -10.52
C THR A 95 12.74 -4.35 -9.01
N ALA A 96 12.38 -5.43 -8.32
CA ALA A 96 12.61 -5.57 -6.90
C ALA A 96 14.10 -5.26 -6.73
N GLY A 97 14.42 -4.03 -6.32
CA GLY A 97 15.77 -3.53 -6.29
C GLY A 97 16.49 -4.28 -5.19
N ILE A 98 17.12 -5.39 -5.54
CA ILE A 98 18.12 -6.06 -4.71
C ILE A 98 19.37 -5.17 -4.77
N VAL A 99 19.34 -4.00 -4.12
CA VAL A 99 20.54 -3.27 -3.74
C VAL A 99 20.25 -2.49 -2.45
N GLY A 100 20.29 -3.21 -1.33
CA GLY A 100 20.22 -2.62 0.02
C GLY A 100 19.52 -3.56 1.01
N TRP A 101 20.25 -4.06 2.00
CA TRP A 101 19.70 -4.84 3.13
C TRP A 101 18.85 -3.99 4.10
N THR A 102 18.40 -2.82 3.65
CA THR A 102 17.66 -1.82 4.41
C THR A 102 16.48 -1.34 3.58
N TRP A 103 15.28 -1.39 4.15
CA TRP A 103 14.11 -0.70 3.60
C TRP A 103 14.41 0.81 3.56
N THR A 104 14.48 1.39 2.37
CA THR A 104 14.60 2.85 2.25
C THR A 104 13.33 3.47 2.80
N LYS A 105 13.44 4.26 3.88
CA LYS A 105 12.32 5.06 4.38
C LYS A 105 11.94 6.07 3.30
N THR A 106 10.86 5.81 2.58
CA THR A 106 10.28 6.75 1.63
C THR A 106 9.36 7.69 2.40
N THR A 107 9.39 8.99 2.08
CA THR A 107 8.28 9.88 2.42
C THR A 107 7.15 9.52 1.46
N GLU A 108 6.24 8.67 1.91
CA GLU A 108 5.09 8.28 1.11
C GLU A 108 4.10 9.46 0.98
N SER A 109 3.69 9.72 -0.25
CA SER A 109 2.72 10.77 -0.59
C SER A 109 1.46 10.05 -1.04
N VAL A 110 0.66 9.66 -0.05
CA VAL A 110 -0.45 8.71 -0.22
C VAL A 110 -1.76 9.36 0.18
N LEU A 111 -2.77 9.20 -0.67
CA LEU A 111 -4.18 9.42 -0.35
C LEU A 111 -4.82 8.06 -0.09
N TYR A 112 -5.31 7.80 1.12
CA TYR A 112 -5.97 6.55 1.45
C TYR A 112 -7.45 6.57 1.06
N SER A 113 -8.04 5.39 0.86
CA SER A 113 -9.49 5.29 0.66
C SER A 113 -10.25 5.91 1.84
N GLY A 114 -11.21 6.77 1.53
CA GLY A 114 -11.97 7.56 2.50
C GLY A 114 -11.36 8.93 2.82
N ASP A 115 -10.11 9.19 2.43
CA ASP A 115 -9.53 10.52 2.53
C ASP A 115 -10.19 11.46 1.49
N VAL A 116 -10.27 12.73 1.86
CA VAL A 116 -10.78 13.80 1.01
C VAL A 116 -9.73 14.90 0.95
N ALA A 117 -9.30 15.26 -0.24
CA ALA A 117 -8.32 16.31 -0.48
C ALA A 117 -9.03 17.53 -1.13
N PRO A 118 -9.15 18.66 -0.41
CA PRO A 118 -9.71 19.89 -0.98
C PRO A 118 -8.73 20.59 -1.95
N ILE A 119 -9.21 21.61 -2.67
CA ILE A 119 -8.39 22.49 -3.53
C ILE A 119 -7.15 22.99 -2.79
N GLY A 120 -6.01 23.06 -3.50
CA GLY A 120 -4.73 23.48 -2.94
C GLY A 120 -4.03 22.39 -2.11
N THR A 121 -4.64 21.23 -1.92
CA THR A 121 -3.95 20.05 -1.38
C THR A 121 -2.99 19.51 -2.42
N THR A 122 -1.74 19.37 -2.01
CA THR A 122 -0.67 18.88 -2.86
C THR A 122 -0.11 17.58 -2.30
N ILE A 123 -0.05 16.54 -3.14
CA ILE A 123 0.69 15.32 -2.86
C ILE A 123 2.04 15.42 -3.57
N VAL A 124 3.13 15.57 -2.80
CA VAL A 124 4.49 15.78 -3.33
C VAL A 124 5.36 14.56 -3.10
N ASN A 125 5.95 14.00 -4.16
CA ASN A 125 6.98 12.96 -4.09
C ASN A 125 8.19 13.34 -4.97
N GLY A 126 9.28 13.78 -4.33
CA GLY A 126 10.44 14.32 -5.04
C GLY A 126 10.04 15.54 -5.88
N ASN A 127 10.35 15.51 -7.17
CA ASN A 127 9.97 16.57 -8.12
C ASN A 127 8.54 16.42 -8.66
N ASN A 128 7.81 15.38 -8.25
CA ASN A 128 6.44 15.14 -8.73
C ASN A 128 5.43 15.74 -7.77
N GLU A 129 4.44 16.40 -8.34
CA GLU A 129 3.42 17.14 -7.62
C GLU A 129 2.05 16.81 -8.23
N LEU A 130 1.15 16.21 -7.44
CA LEU A 130 -0.25 16.04 -7.79
C LEU A 130 -1.09 17.10 -7.04
N THR A 131 -1.72 17.99 -7.80
CA THR A 131 -2.40 19.17 -7.26
C THR A 131 -3.81 19.29 -7.85
N LEU A 132 -4.81 19.49 -6.99
CA LEU A 132 -6.13 19.94 -7.41
C LEU A 132 -6.11 21.46 -7.54
N LEU A 133 -6.18 21.94 -8.78
CA LEU A 133 -6.20 23.36 -9.11
C LEU A 133 -7.59 23.97 -8.84
N ASP A 134 -7.63 25.30 -8.81
CA ASP A 134 -8.84 26.08 -8.51
C ASP A 134 -9.93 25.98 -9.60
N ASP A 135 -9.56 25.53 -10.80
CA ASP A 135 -10.46 25.21 -11.92
C ASP A 135 -10.95 23.75 -11.90
N CYS A 136 -10.79 23.08 -10.75
CA CYS A 136 -11.13 21.67 -10.53
C CYS A 136 -10.35 20.67 -11.38
N ASN A 137 -9.30 21.10 -12.09
CA ASN A 137 -8.43 20.20 -12.81
C ASN A 137 -7.41 19.60 -11.84
N LEU A 138 -7.43 18.28 -11.69
CA LEU A 138 -6.39 17.55 -10.97
C LEU A 138 -5.23 17.26 -11.93
N VAL A 139 -4.05 17.77 -11.60
CA VAL A 139 -2.86 17.76 -12.48
C VAL A 139 -1.68 17.10 -11.78
N LEU A 140 -1.03 16.16 -12.46
CA LEU A 140 0.26 15.59 -12.08
C LEU A 140 1.35 16.29 -12.88
N ASN A 141 2.15 17.11 -12.20
CA ASN A 141 3.37 17.71 -12.75
C ASN A 141 4.60 16.95 -12.26
N GLY A 142 5.66 16.96 -13.04
CA GLY A 142 6.96 16.48 -12.61
C GLY A 142 8.04 16.85 -13.61
N ASP A 143 9.24 17.15 -13.10
CA ASP A 143 10.40 17.52 -13.92
C ASP A 143 10.12 18.74 -14.83
N GLY A 144 9.33 19.69 -14.35
CA GLY A 144 8.98 20.92 -15.06
C GLY A 144 7.90 20.78 -16.14
N ALA A 145 7.25 19.61 -16.26
CA ALA A 145 6.20 19.37 -17.25
C ALA A 145 4.96 18.70 -16.65
N THR A 146 3.81 18.91 -17.28
CA THR A 146 2.58 18.17 -16.97
C THR A 146 2.67 16.76 -17.51
N LYS A 147 2.67 15.78 -16.60
CA LYS A 147 2.70 14.34 -16.91
C LYS A 147 1.31 13.79 -17.20
N TRP A 148 0.30 14.28 -16.46
CA TRP A 148 -1.09 13.85 -16.62
C TRP A 148 -2.05 14.89 -16.04
N GLN A 149 -3.29 14.92 -16.53
CA GLN A 149 -4.37 15.74 -15.96
C GLN A 149 -5.76 15.14 -16.22
N THR A 150 -6.73 15.48 -15.38
CA THR A 150 -8.13 15.05 -15.55
C THR A 150 -8.82 15.65 -16.77
N GLY A 151 -8.39 16.85 -17.18
CA GLY A 151 -9.01 17.56 -18.30
C GLY A 151 -10.40 18.09 -17.99
N VAL A 152 -10.73 18.33 -16.71
CA VAL A 152 -11.91 19.11 -16.34
C VAL A 152 -11.68 20.54 -16.87
N THR A 153 -12.50 20.97 -17.85
CA THR A 153 -12.27 22.22 -18.59
C THR A 153 -13.17 23.38 -18.17
N ASP A 154 -14.05 23.18 -17.19
CA ASP A 154 -14.93 24.24 -16.72
C ASP A 154 -14.20 25.16 -15.74
N ARG A 155 -13.62 26.22 -16.28
CA ARG A 155 -12.86 27.22 -15.51
C ARG A 155 -13.73 28.09 -14.60
N THR A 156 -15.05 27.97 -14.68
CA THR A 156 -15.98 28.68 -13.79
C THR A 156 -16.36 27.85 -12.57
N MET A 157 -15.97 26.58 -12.57
CA MET A 157 -16.25 25.67 -11.47
C MET A 157 -15.13 25.79 -10.43
N HIS A 158 -15.55 26.17 -9.23
CA HIS A 158 -14.72 26.24 -8.03
C HIS A 158 -15.30 25.28 -6.98
N ASP A 159 -14.69 25.17 -5.80
CA ASP A 159 -15.21 24.32 -4.70
C ASP A 159 -15.27 22.81 -5.01
N CYS A 160 -14.19 22.29 -5.59
CA CYS A 160 -14.05 20.86 -5.86
C CYS A 160 -13.19 20.13 -4.83
N TYR A 161 -13.29 18.81 -4.83
CA TYR A 161 -12.44 17.95 -4.01
C TYR A 161 -12.11 16.66 -4.74
N VAL A 162 -10.97 16.07 -4.37
CA VAL A 162 -10.58 14.72 -4.78
C VAL A 162 -10.96 13.74 -3.68
N ASN A 163 -11.50 12.60 -4.07
CA ASN A 163 -11.81 11.51 -3.16
C ASN A 163 -11.42 10.17 -3.79
N LEU A 164 -10.73 9.34 -3.00
CA LEU A 164 -10.51 7.93 -3.32
C LEU A 164 -11.55 7.10 -2.57
N GLU A 165 -12.48 6.51 -3.32
CA GLU A 165 -13.55 5.71 -2.74
C GLU A 165 -13.01 4.40 -2.16
N ALA A 166 -13.83 3.76 -1.32
CA ALA A 166 -13.49 2.52 -0.63
C ALA A 166 -13.14 1.39 -1.62
N ASN A 167 -13.76 1.39 -2.80
CA ASN A 167 -13.53 0.43 -3.89
C ASN A 167 -12.32 0.77 -4.78
N GLY A 168 -11.56 1.84 -4.49
CA GLY A 168 -10.40 2.25 -5.27
C GLY A 168 -10.70 3.13 -6.49
N GLU A 169 -11.95 3.57 -6.65
CA GLU A 169 -12.31 4.54 -7.67
C GLU A 169 -11.89 5.95 -7.24
N LEU A 170 -11.04 6.59 -8.03
CA LEU A 170 -10.59 7.96 -7.79
C LEU A 170 -11.54 8.93 -8.50
N ARG A 171 -12.06 9.92 -7.77
CA ARG A 171 -13.04 10.88 -8.28
C ARG A 171 -12.61 12.31 -8.00
N VAL A 172 -12.88 13.19 -8.96
CA VAL A 172 -12.98 14.64 -8.74
C VAL A 172 -14.45 14.99 -8.67
N LYS A 173 -14.88 15.67 -7.61
CA LYS A 173 -16.27 16.03 -7.37
C LYS A 173 -16.40 17.53 -7.07
N HIS A 174 -17.53 18.10 -7.45
CA HIS A 174 -17.95 19.43 -6.99
C HIS A 174 -18.57 19.35 -5.59
N TRP A 175 -18.58 20.43 -4.82
CA TRP A 175 -19.15 20.50 -3.46
C TRP A 175 -20.60 19.99 -3.37
N GLY A 176 -21.38 20.12 -4.45
CA GLY A 176 -22.74 19.57 -4.57
C GLY A 176 -22.83 18.04 -4.69
N GLY A 177 -21.70 17.34 -4.80
CA GLY A 177 -21.62 15.88 -4.97
C GLY A 177 -21.54 15.42 -6.43
N ASP A 178 -21.67 16.34 -7.39
CA ASP A 178 -21.56 16.03 -8.81
C ASP A 178 -20.17 15.51 -9.15
N VAL A 179 -20.13 14.38 -9.86
CA VAL A 179 -18.87 13.76 -10.29
C VAL A 179 -18.39 14.41 -11.57
N LEU A 180 -17.26 15.10 -11.49
CA LEU A 180 -16.65 15.82 -12.61
C LEU A 180 -15.72 14.90 -13.42
N TRP A 181 -15.02 14.00 -12.73
CA TRP A 181 -14.12 13.04 -13.35
C TRP A 181 -14.01 11.76 -12.50
N THR A 182 -13.75 10.63 -13.16
CA THR A 182 -13.43 9.35 -12.53
C THR A 182 -12.37 8.59 -13.32
N ASN A 183 -11.50 7.84 -12.62
CA ASN A 183 -10.58 6.90 -13.26
C ASN A 183 -11.31 5.72 -13.94
N ARG A 184 -12.61 5.52 -13.66
CA ARG A 184 -13.47 4.43 -14.15
C ARG A 184 -12.97 3.04 -13.80
N VAL A 185 -12.13 2.92 -12.75
CA VAL A 185 -11.63 1.64 -12.27
C VAL A 185 -12.01 1.47 -10.80
N ALA A 186 -12.72 0.39 -10.51
CA ALA A 186 -13.08 -0.02 -9.17
C ALA A 186 -12.71 -1.50 -8.98
N SER A 187 -12.25 -1.85 -7.78
CA SER A 187 -12.04 -3.24 -7.40
C SER A 187 -13.40 -3.96 -7.30
N PRO A 188 -13.56 -5.13 -7.95
CA PRO A 188 -14.81 -5.89 -7.94
C PRO A 188 -15.11 -6.58 -6.60
N THR A 189 -14.17 -6.62 -5.64
CA THR A 189 -14.23 -7.51 -4.46
C THR A 189 -14.76 -6.87 -3.18
N TYR A 190 -15.68 -5.90 -3.25
CA TYR A 190 -16.53 -5.57 -2.09
C TYR A 190 -17.65 -6.60 -1.85
N SER A 191 -17.49 -7.84 -2.33
CA SER A 191 -18.30 -8.98 -1.91
C SER A 191 -17.51 -9.83 -0.90
N SER A 192 -18.00 -9.77 0.35
CA SER A 192 -17.66 -10.59 1.51
C SER A 192 -17.01 -11.96 1.24
N LEU A 193 -15.72 -12.10 1.54
CA LEU A 193 -15.10 -13.37 1.95
C LEU A 193 -14.18 -13.14 3.15
N PHE A 194 -14.73 -12.57 4.24
CA PHE A 194 -14.19 -12.81 5.57
C PHE A 194 -14.63 -14.21 6.02
N SER A 195 -13.93 -15.24 5.58
CA SER A 195 -13.89 -16.49 6.32
C SER A 195 -12.52 -16.58 6.99
N CYS A 196 -12.42 -16.06 8.20
CA CYS A 196 -11.29 -16.37 9.08
C CYS A 196 -11.20 -17.88 9.23
N CYS A 197 -10.10 -18.48 8.77
CA CYS A 197 -9.60 -19.68 9.43
C CYS A 197 -9.22 -19.27 10.86
N LYS A 198 -10.04 -19.66 11.84
CA LYS A 198 -9.63 -19.62 13.24
C LYS A 198 -8.37 -20.48 13.38
N PRO A 199 -7.32 -20.04 14.09
CA PRO A 199 -6.31 -20.96 14.57
C PRO A 199 -6.97 -21.88 15.61
N THR A 200 -7.06 -23.18 15.30
CA THR A 200 -7.35 -24.21 16.31
C THR A 200 -6.29 -24.15 17.40
N PRO A 201 -6.64 -24.07 18.69
CA PRO A 201 -5.67 -24.25 19.75
C PRO A 201 -5.24 -25.72 19.81
N CYS A 202 -3.94 -25.98 19.68
CA CYS A 202 -3.35 -27.26 20.05
C CYS A 202 -3.56 -27.48 21.55
N SER A 203 -4.46 -28.39 21.94
CA SER A 203 -4.48 -28.93 23.29
C SER A 203 -3.46 -30.06 23.40
N LEU A 204 -2.37 -29.82 24.14
CA LEU A 204 -1.54 -30.88 24.69
C LEU A 204 -2.39 -31.68 25.69
N SER A 205 -2.65 -32.94 25.39
CA SER A 205 -3.07 -33.94 26.37
C SER A 205 -1.82 -34.59 26.94
N MET A 206 -1.36 -34.13 28.11
CA MET A 206 -0.60 -34.98 29.03
C MET A 206 -1.61 -35.79 29.83
N ALA A 207 -1.54 -37.11 29.72
CA ALA A 207 -2.06 -38.02 30.73
C ALA A 207 -0.92 -38.99 31.09
N LEU A 208 -0.61 -39.03 32.38
CA LEU A 208 0.28 -39.98 33.05
C LEU A 208 -0.22 -41.42 32.90
#